data_AF-A0A5C8KAI4-F1
#
_entry.id   AF-A0A5C8KAI4-F1
#
_cell.length_a   1.000
_cell.length_b   1.000
_cell.length_c   1.000
_cell.angle_alpha   90.00
_cell.angle_beta   90.00
_cell.angle_gamma   90.00
#
_symmetry.space_group_name_H-M   'P 1'
#
loop_
_entity.id
_entity.type
_entity.pdbx_description
1 polymer ?
#
loop_
_entity_poly.entity_id
_entity_poly.type
_entity_poly.pdbx_seq_one_letter_code
_entity_poly.pdbx_strand_id
1 'polypeptide(L)'
;MLVLLLGGCASYQESPKYQFSEGIYRQRFSDSLTSRVYVDFNEEQLLLFPLQSVSDTWQPDTSRVVALDLPKERQQALPATLSFSKPSFDLDVLTMPFKFRPSAGGLPAQLNTNFQGALYLGMRRDVFKINYKPTPLQNYRKHFNHFGYSLGLFTGLGSSVVNETVTNNQVSYEYDGVLFSNGIGAVLGVNNLSIGLAVGADFLMDSNRSSWVYQRKPWVGLAFGLNLN
;
A
#
# COMPACT_ATOMS: atom_id res chain seq x y z
N MET A 1 -28.97 23.58 13.51
CA MET A 1 -27.82 23.83 14.41
C MET A 1 -27.64 22.59 15.28
N LEU A 2 -26.78 21.67 14.86
CA LEU A 2 -26.40 20.49 15.64
C LEU A 2 -24.87 20.41 15.61
N VAL A 3 -24.25 20.80 16.72
CA VAL A 3 -22.80 20.80 16.91
C VAL A 3 -22.44 19.43 17.48
N LEU A 4 -21.79 18.58 16.67
CA LEU A 4 -21.19 17.34 17.12
C LEU A 4 -19.70 17.58 17.36
N LEU A 5 -19.36 17.77 18.63
CA LEU A 5 -18.00 17.78 19.16
C LEU A 5 -17.48 16.33 19.17
N LEU A 6 -16.57 16.00 18.26
CA LEU A 6 -15.73 14.80 18.36
C LEU A 6 -14.30 15.25 18.63
N GLY A 7 -14.04 15.58 19.90
CA GLY A 7 -12.70 15.69 20.44
C GLY A 7 -12.18 14.30 20.79
N GLY A 8 -11.61 13.61 19.80
CA GLY A 8 -10.79 12.43 20.02
C GLY A 8 -9.34 12.80 19.77
N CYS A 9 -8.57 13.08 20.83
CA CYS A 9 -7.11 12.99 20.76
C CYS A 9 -6.76 11.49 20.62
N ALA A 10 -6.92 10.94 19.43
CA ALA A 10 -6.26 9.71 19.08
C ALA A 10 -4.76 10.03 19.08
N SER A 11 -4.07 9.59 20.13
CA SER A 11 -2.62 9.47 20.10
C SER A 11 -2.28 8.76 18.79
N TYR A 12 -1.50 9.42 17.95
CA TYR A 12 -1.02 8.91 16.67
C TYR A 12 -0.06 7.75 17.00
N GLN A 13 -0.61 6.60 17.40
CA GLN A 13 0.13 5.36 17.52
C GLN A 13 0.66 5.07 16.12
N GLU A 14 1.97 5.15 15.95
CA GLU A 14 2.60 4.67 14.72
C GLU A 14 2.08 3.26 14.45
N SER A 15 1.41 3.05 13.32
CA SER A 15 0.83 1.74 13.01
C SER A 15 1.96 0.70 13.03
N PRO A 16 1.89 -0.33 13.88
CA PRO A 16 2.95 -1.33 14.06
C PRO A 16 3.25 -2.11 12.77
N LYS A 17 2.43 -1.95 11.72
CA LYS A 17 2.64 -2.52 10.39
C LYS A 17 3.88 -1.97 9.68
N TYR A 18 4.23 -0.70 9.88
CA TYR A 18 5.39 -0.05 9.24
C TYR A 18 6.69 -0.26 10.03
N GLN A 19 6.56 -0.70 11.28
CA GLN A 19 7.69 -1.00 12.12
C GLN A 19 8.11 -2.46 11.96
N PHE A 20 9.43 -2.67 12.00
CA PHE A 20 9.97 -4.01 12.14
C PHE A 20 9.65 -4.50 13.56
N SER A 21 8.77 -5.49 13.65
CA SER A 21 8.19 -5.99 14.90
C SER A 21 8.33 -7.51 15.01
N GLU A 22 7.96 -8.05 16.17
CA GLU A 22 7.98 -9.48 16.42
C GLU A 22 7.03 -10.24 15.47
N GLY A 23 7.42 -11.44 15.07
CA GLY A 23 6.56 -12.33 14.27
C GLY A 23 7.31 -13.16 13.23
N ILE A 24 6.56 -13.75 12.29
CA ILE A 24 7.11 -14.66 11.30
C ILE A 24 7.56 -13.90 10.05
N TYR A 25 8.84 -14.07 9.68
CA TYR A 25 9.45 -13.46 8.51
C TYR A 25 10.13 -14.51 7.63
N ARG A 26 10.29 -14.16 6.35
CA ARG A 26 11.26 -14.80 5.46
C ARG A 26 12.54 -13.99 5.50
N GLN A 27 13.63 -14.61 5.91
CA GLN A 27 14.94 -13.98 6.02
C GLN A 27 15.82 -14.31 4.82
N ARG A 28 16.62 -13.34 4.38
CA ARG A 28 17.70 -13.51 3.41
C ARG A 28 18.96 -12.84 3.94
N PHE A 29 20.03 -13.62 4.12
CA PHE A 29 21.39 -13.08 4.28
C PHE A 29 22.04 -13.00 2.90
N SER A 30 22.97 -12.06 2.69
CA SER A 30 23.51 -11.58 1.39
C SER A 30 23.55 -12.58 0.22
N ASP A 31 23.82 -13.88 0.43
CA ASP A 31 23.78 -14.92 -0.62
C ASP A 31 23.17 -16.28 -0.20
N SER A 32 22.48 -16.37 0.94
CA SER A 32 21.96 -17.65 1.45
C SER A 32 20.52 -17.98 1.01
N LEU A 33 20.16 -19.26 1.12
CA LEU A 33 18.80 -19.77 0.96
C LEU A 33 17.83 -19.02 1.88
N THR A 34 16.65 -18.70 1.36
CA THR A 34 15.58 -18.04 2.13
C THR A 34 15.03 -19.00 3.18
N SER A 35 15.15 -18.66 4.46
CA SER A 35 14.59 -19.41 5.57
C SER A 35 13.40 -18.68 6.21
N ARG A 36 12.48 -19.42 6.83
CA ARG A 36 11.43 -18.83 7.67
C ARG A 36 11.93 -18.80 9.11
N VAL A 37 11.79 -17.64 9.73
CA VAL A 37 12.21 -17.41 11.11
C VAL A 37 11.09 -16.68 11.85
N TYR A 38 10.92 -17.03 13.13
CA TYR A 38 10.25 -16.14 14.06
C TYR A 38 11.29 -15.14 14.56
N VAL A 39 10.93 -13.86 14.46
CA VAL A 39 11.73 -12.73 14.89
C VAL A 39 11.19 -12.28 16.24
N ASP A 40 12.09 -12.21 17.22
CA ASP A 40 11.88 -11.49 18.47
C ASP A 40 12.89 -10.32 18.48
N PHE A 41 12.39 -9.09 18.60
CA PHE A 41 13.17 -7.88 18.40
C PHE A 41 13.04 -6.96 19.60
N ASN A 42 14.19 -6.67 20.22
CA ASN A 42 14.32 -5.59 21.20
C ASN A 42 15.22 -4.48 20.63
N GLU A 43 15.33 -3.34 21.31
CA GLU A 43 16.02 -2.15 20.77
C GLU A 43 17.47 -2.39 20.33
N GLU A 44 18.15 -3.37 20.94
CA GLU A 44 19.60 -3.60 20.79
C GLU A 44 19.96 -4.97 20.22
N GLN A 45 19.02 -5.91 20.21
CA GLN A 45 19.25 -7.29 19.84
C GLN A 45 18.08 -7.85 19.04
N LEU A 46 18.42 -8.68 18.07
CA LEU A 46 17.49 -9.41 17.23
C LEU A 46 17.70 -10.91 17.44
N LEU A 47 16.69 -11.57 17.99
CA LEU A 47 16.67 -13.01 18.17
C LEU A 47 15.90 -13.65 17.02
N LEU A 48 16.51 -14.65 16.39
CA LEU A 48 15.94 -15.37 15.26
C LEU A 48 15.78 -16.83 15.61
N PHE A 49 14.55 -17.32 15.53
CA PHE A 49 14.20 -18.71 15.80
C PHE A 49 13.79 -19.37 14.48
N PRO A 50 14.58 -20.32 13.94
CA PRO A 50 14.20 -21.07 12.75
C PRO A 50 12.84 -21.74 12.94
N LEU A 51 11.96 -21.65 11.95
CA LEU A 51 10.69 -22.37 12.00
C LEU A 51 10.88 -23.82 11.54
N GLN A 52 10.34 -24.76 12.31
CA GLN A 52 10.26 -26.18 11.96
C GLN A 52 8.80 -26.59 11.76
N SER A 53 8.57 -27.55 10.88
CA SER A 53 7.24 -28.12 10.66
C SER A 53 7.05 -29.28 11.62
N VAL A 54 6.19 -29.10 12.62
CA VAL A 54 5.83 -30.12 13.61
C VAL A 54 4.32 -30.37 13.48
N SER A 55 3.94 -31.57 13.02
CA SER A 55 2.54 -31.98 12.90
C SER A 55 1.68 -30.98 12.11
N ASP A 56 2.14 -30.60 10.91
CA ASP A 56 1.52 -29.61 10.01
C ASP A 56 1.41 -28.17 10.55
N THR A 57 2.04 -27.88 11.70
CA THR A 57 2.14 -26.53 12.28
C THR A 57 3.59 -26.03 12.25
N TRP A 58 3.79 -24.76 11.94
CA TRP A 58 5.11 -24.13 12.02
C TRP A 58 5.35 -23.66 13.45
N GLN A 59 6.38 -24.19 14.09
CA GLN A 59 6.76 -23.83 15.46
C GLN A 59 8.21 -23.28 15.50
N PRO A 60 8.49 -22.24 16.29
CA PRO A 60 9.85 -21.76 16.51
C PRO A 60 10.71 -22.80 17.22
N ASP A 61 11.87 -23.12 16.65
CA ASP A 61 12.88 -23.94 17.31
C ASP A 61 13.70 -23.09 18.29
N THR A 62 13.34 -23.18 19.56
CA THR A 62 14.02 -22.47 20.66
C THR A 62 15.42 -23.00 20.94
N SER A 63 15.78 -24.20 20.45
CA SER A 63 17.12 -24.79 20.64
C SER A 63 18.17 -24.22 19.68
N ARG A 64 17.75 -23.59 18.58
CA ARG A 64 18.64 -23.05 17.53
C ARG A 64 18.46 -21.54 17.36
N VAL A 65 18.53 -20.80 18.46
CA VAL A 65 18.44 -19.34 18.42
C VAL A 65 19.70 -18.73 17.80
N VAL A 66 19.50 -17.76 16.91
CA VAL A 66 20.57 -16.88 16.40
C VAL A 66 20.34 -15.49 16.97
N ALA A 67 21.22 -15.08 17.88
CA ALA A 67 21.21 -13.73 18.44
C ALA A 67 22.12 -12.82 17.59
N LEU A 68 21.57 -11.68 17.16
CA LEU A 68 22.29 -10.66 16.42
C LEU A 68 22.26 -9.35 17.20
N ASP A 69 23.43 -8.88 17.61
CA ASP A 69 23.56 -7.58 18.27
C ASP A 69 23.46 -6.46 17.24
N LEU A 70 22.45 -5.62 17.42
CA LEU A 70 22.12 -4.49 16.58
C LEU A 70 22.10 -3.19 17.41
N PRO A 71 23.24 -2.77 18.00
CA PRO A 71 23.31 -1.53 18.76
C PRO A 71 22.93 -0.31 17.90
N LYS A 72 22.54 0.80 18.54
CA LYS A 72 22.18 2.03 17.80
C LYS A 72 23.35 2.56 16.95
N GLU A 73 24.58 2.36 17.42
CA GLU A 73 25.81 2.76 16.75
C GLU A 73 26.88 1.67 16.78
N ARG A 74 27.75 1.65 15.77
CA ARG A 74 28.89 0.73 15.63
C ARG A 74 30.11 1.47 15.10
N GLN A 75 31.30 1.01 15.46
CA GLN A 75 32.55 1.53 14.89
C GLN A 75 32.85 0.97 13.49
N GLN A 76 32.21 -0.15 13.13
CA GLN A 76 32.42 -0.84 11.86
C GLN A 76 31.09 -1.05 11.15
N ALA A 77 31.13 -1.08 9.81
CA ALA A 77 29.99 -1.43 8.99
C ALA A 77 29.53 -2.87 9.27
N LEU A 78 28.24 -3.15 9.03
CA LEU A 78 27.77 -4.52 8.99
C LEU A 78 28.44 -5.26 7.82
N PRO A 79 28.94 -6.49 8.03
CA PRO A 79 29.51 -7.30 6.95
C PRO A 79 28.46 -7.71 5.90
N ALA A 80 27.17 -7.69 6.25
CA ALA A 80 26.07 -8.02 5.35
C ALA A 80 24.80 -7.22 5.68
N THR A 81 23.99 -6.92 4.66
CA THR A 81 22.66 -6.32 4.85
C THR A 81 21.68 -7.40 5.28
N LEU A 82 20.95 -7.16 6.37
CA LEU A 82 19.89 -8.06 6.83
C LEU A 82 18.58 -7.70 6.15
N SER A 83 17.95 -8.65 5.47
CA SER A 83 16.66 -8.46 4.81
C SER A 83 15.63 -9.44 5.33
N PHE A 84 14.48 -8.90 5.74
CA PHE A 84 13.31 -9.64 6.20
C PHE A 84 12.11 -9.31 5.32
N SER A 85 11.26 -10.29 5.00
CA SER A 85 10.02 -10.03 4.28
C SER A 85 8.83 -10.73 4.90
N LYS A 86 7.69 -10.05 4.95
CA LYS A 86 6.44 -10.51 5.57
C LYS A 86 5.29 -10.30 4.59
N PRO A 87 4.59 -11.38 4.16
CA PRO A 87 3.33 -11.24 3.45
C PRO A 87 2.23 -10.82 4.43
N SER A 88 1.35 -9.92 4.01
CA SER A 88 0.26 -9.38 4.81
C SER A 88 -0.97 -9.13 3.93
N PHE A 89 -2.13 -8.95 4.57
CA PHE A 89 -3.34 -8.47 3.90
C PHE A 89 -3.39 -6.94 3.99
N ASP A 90 -3.82 -6.29 2.92
CA ASP A 90 -3.85 -4.82 2.78
C ASP A 90 -5.29 -4.34 2.67
N LEU A 91 -5.69 -3.42 3.55
CA LEU A 91 -6.99 -2.74 3.54
C LEU A 91 -6.73 -1.24 3.62
N ASP A 92 -6.93 -0.54 2.51
CA ASP A 92 -6.58 0.88 2.37
C ASP A 92 -7.77 1.67 1.78
N VAL A 93 -7.78 2.99 2.02
CA VAL A 93 -8.58 3.93 1.23
C VAL A 93 -7.69 4.54 0.16
N LEU A 94 -8.09 4.40 -1.10
CA LEU A 94 -7.42 5.04 -2.23
C LEU A 94 -8.16 6.30 -2.65
N THR A 95 -7.39 7.34 -2.95
CA THR A 95 -7.87 8.51 -3.69
C THR A 95 -7.20 8.52 -5.06
N MET A 96 -7.93 8.88 -6.11
CA MET A 96 -7.43 8.84 -7.49
C MET A 96 -7.58 10.21 -8.17
N PRO A 97 -6.72 11.19 -7.82
CA PRO A 97 -6.83 12.57 -8.30
C PRO A 97 -6.49 12.72 -9.77
N PHE A 98 -5.92 11.70 -10.42
CA PHE A 98 -5.64 11.71 -11.85
C PHE A 98 -6.15 10.43 -12.48
N LYS A 99 -7.03 10.56 -13.47
CA LYS A 99 -7.56 9.44 -14.27
C LYS A 99 -7.43 9.75 -15.74
N PHE A 100 -6.66 8.94 -16.45
CA PHE A 100 -6.57 8.93 -17.90
C PHE A 100 -7.63 8.00 -18.49
N ARG A 101 -8.52 8.56 -19.32
CA ARG A 101 -9.51 7.83 -20.12
C ARG A 101 -9.07 7.83 -21.58
N PRO A 102 -8.90 6.66 -22.22
CA PRO A 102 -8.66 6.57 -23.66
C PRO A 102 -9.81 7.20 -24.48
N SER A 103 -9.56 7.43 -25.77
CA SER A 103 -10.59 7.93 -26.68
C SER A 103 -11.80 6.99 -26.73
N ALA A 104 -13.01 7.58 -26.68
CA ALA A 104 -14.27 6.85 -26.72
C ALA A 104 -15.37 7.73 -27.29
N GLY A 105 -16.29 7.15 -28.07
CA GLY A 105 -17.43 7.89 -28.63
C GLY A 105 -17.06 9.05 -29.54
N GLY A 106 -15.92 8.97 -30.26
CA GLY A 106 -15.43 10.07 -31.10
C GLY A 106 -14.72 11.19 -30.33
N LEU A 107 -14.64 11.09 -29.00
CA LEU A 107 -13.88 12.03 -28.17
C LEU A 107 -12.40 11.63 -28.08
N PRO A 108 -11.48 12.61 -28.00
CA PRO A 108 -10.07 12.34 -27.73
C PRO A 108 -9.89 11.76 -26.33
N ALA A 109 -8.70 11.24 -26.05
CA ALA A 109 -8.34 10.81 -24.70
C ALA A 109 -8.35 12.00 -23.72
N GLN A 110 -8.73 11.75 -22.46
CA GLN A 110 -8.93 12.78 -21.45
C GLN A 110 -8.18 12.45 -20.16
N LEU A 111 -7.63 13.48 -19.52
CA LEU A 111 -7.12 13.40 -18.15
C LEU A 111 -8.09 14.14 -17.23
N ASN A 112 -8.69 13.43 -16.30
CA ASN A 112 -9.66 13.96 -15.35
C ASN A 112 -9.07 14.06 -13.95
N THR A 113 -9.48 15.10 -13.24
CA THR A 113 -9.10 15.37 -11.83
C THR A 113 -10.28 15.40 -10.87
N ASN A 114 -11.43 14.84 -11.29
CA ASN A 114 -12.62 14.72 -10.46
C ASN A 114 -12.33 13.87 -9.21
N PHE A 115 -13.03 14.21 -8.11
CA PHE A 115 -12.92 13.47 -6.85
C PHE A 115 -13.31 12.00 -7.02
N GLN A 116 -12.47 11.13 -6.47
CA GLN A 116 -12.68 9.69 -6.45
C GLN A 116 -12.07 9.09 -5.19
N GLY A 117 -12.88 8.32 -4.46
CA GLY A 117 -12.47 7.57 -3.30
C GLY A 117 -12.87 6.10 -3.47
N ALA A 118 -11.97 5.19 -3.11
CA ALA A 118 -12.21 3.75 -3.21
C ALA A 118 -11.68 3.00 -1.99
N LEU A 119 -12.36 1.92 -1.62
CA LEU A 119 -11.84 0.91 -0.73
C LEU A 119 -10.97 -0.05 -1.54
N TYR A 120 -9.81 -0.40 -0.99
CA TYR A 120 -8.83 -1.30 -1.58
C TYR A 120 -8.60 -2.52 -0.69
N LEU A 121 -8.58 -3.69 -1.32
CA LEU A 121 -8.33 -4.97 -0.68
C LEU A 121 -7.26 -5.70 -1.48
N GLY A 122 -6.12 -5.99 -0.85
CA GLY A 122 -4.96 -6.54 -1.56
C GLY A 122 -4.11 -7.49 -0.76
N MET A 123 -3.21 -8.15 -1.47
CA MET A 123 -2.10 -8.87 -0.88
C MET A 123 -0.89 -7.97 -0.90
N ARG A 124 -0.24 -7.82 0.26
CA ARG A 124 0.93 -6.97 0.44
C ARG A 124 2.14 -7.80 0.82
N ARG A 125 3.31 -7.33 0.39
CA ARG A 125 4.61 -7.84 0.84
C ARG A 125 5.47 -6.70 1.31
N ASP A 126 5.76 -6.71 2.60
CA ASP A 126 6.66 -5.77 3.24
C ASP A 126 8.08 -6.35 3.28
N VAL A 127 9.06 -5.52 2.96
CA VAL A 127 10.49 -5.84 3.00
C VAL A 127 11.17 -4.84 3.93
N PHE A 128 11.79 -5.37 4.98
CA PHE A 128 12.54 -4.63 5.98
C PHE A 128 14.03 -4.88 5.77
N LYS A 129 14.80 -3.82 5.62
CA LYS A 129 16.26 -3.88 5.50
C LYS A 129 16.89 -3.14 6.67
N ILE A 130 17.75 -3.85 7.38
CA ILE A 130 18.57 -3.27 8.45
C ILE A 130 19.96 -3.03 7.89
N ASN A 131 20.40 -1.78 7.88
CA ASN A 131 21.75 -1.39 7.50
C ASN A 131 22.30 -0.35 8.48
N TYR A 132 23.60 -0.06 8.35
CA TYR A 132 24.21 1.05 9.07
C TYR A 132 24.82 2.03 8.08
N LYS A 133 24.58 3.32 8.30
CA LYS A 133 25.11 4.41 7.48
C LYS A 133 26.23 5.13 8.23
N PRO A 134 27.32 5.54 7.55
CA PRO A 134 28.39 6.30 8.20
C PRO A 134 27.86 7.65 8.68
N THR A 135 28.36 8.12 9.82
CA THR A 135 28.07 9.46 10.36
C THR A 135 29.30 10.37 10.25
N PRO A 136 29.15 11.69 10.44
CA PRO A 136 30.28 12.62 10.48
C PRO A 136 31.35 12.30 11.55
N LEU A 137 30.99 11.52 12.58
CA LEU A 137 31.89 11.12 13.65
C LEU A 137 32.70 9.86 13.32
N GLN A 138 32.70 9.41 12.06
CA GLN A 138 33.34 8.19 11.58
C GLN A 138 32.84 6.88 12.22
N ASN A 139 31.75 6.94 13.00
CA ASN A 139 30.99 5.77 13.41
C ASN A 139 29.86 5.49 12.41
N TYR A 140 29.12 4.42 12.64
CA TYR A 140 28.02 3.94 11.82
C TYR A 140 26.74 3.91 12.64
N ARG A 141 25.65 4.47 12.13
CA ARG A 141 24.34 4.50 12.81
C ARG A 141 23.35 3.55 12.16
N LYS A 142 22.62 2.79 12.99
CA LYS A 142 21.58 1.85 12.56
C LYS A 142 20.46 2.60 11.83
N HIS A 143 20.05 2.06 10.69
CA HIS A 143 19.00 2.62 9.86
C HIS A 143 18.09 1.51 9.34
N PHE A 144 16.79 1.70 9.52
CA PHE A 144 15.74 0.80 9.06
C PHE A 144 15.14 1.37 7.79
N ASN A 145 15.14 0.56 6.73
CA ASN A 145 14.39 0.87 5.52
C ASN A 145 13.22 -0.11 5.41
N HIS A 146 12.03 0.45 5.19
CA HIS A 146 10.82 -0.32 4.93
C HIS A 146 10.32 0.00 3.52
N PHE A 147 10.02 -1.07 2.77
CA PHE A 147 9.44 -0.98 1.45
C PHE A 147 8.30 -2.00 1.34
N GLY A 148 7.10 -1.53 1.04
CA GLY A 148 5.93 -2.35 0.81
C GLY A 148 5.49 -2.29 -0.65
N TYR A 149 5.01 -3.40 -1.19
CA TYR A 149 4.24 -3.41 -2.43
C TYR A 149 3.02 -4.29 -2.28
N SER A 150 1.90 -3.85 -2.83
CA SER A 150 0.64 -4.56 -2.81
C SER A 150 -0.05 -4.59 -4.16
N LEU A 151 -0.82 -5.66 -4.38
CA LEU A 151 -1.66 -5.85 -5.54
C LEU A 151 -3.04 -6.31 -5.06
N GLY A 152 -4.09 -5.70 -5.59
CA GLY A 152 -5.42 -5.88 -5.04
C GLY A 152 -6.53 -5.36 -5.92
N LEU A 153 -7.76 -5.54 -5.44
CA LEU A 153 -8.97 -5.02 -6.05
C LEU A 153 -9.36 -3.73 -5.34
N PHE A 154 -10.03 -2.83 -6.06
CA PHE A 154 -10.68 -1.67 -5.45
C PHE A 154 -12.11 -1.49 -5.94
N THR A 155 -12.93 -0.89 -5.09
CA THR A 155 -14.30 -0.47 -5.38
C THR A 155 -14.59 0.86 -4.72
N GLY A 156 -15.28 1.76 -5.39
CA GLY A 156 -15.41 3.14 -4.90
C GLY A 156 -16.43 3.98 -5.60
N LEU A 157 -16.52 5.22 -5.15
CA LEU A 157 -17.39 6.25 -5.69
C LEU A 157 -16.55 7.40 -6.24
N GLY A 158 -17.07 8.03 -7.28
CA GLY A 158 -16.50 9.24 -7.84
C GLY A 158 -17.55 10.10 -8.51
N SER A 159 -17.11 11.18 -9.13
CA SER A 159 -17.96 12.02 -9.97
C SER A 159 -17.39 12.18 -11.38
N SER A 160 -18.28 12.49 -12.33
CA SER A 160 -17.91 12.96 -13.66
C SER A 160 -18.97 13.91 -14.17
N VAL A 161 -18.53 14.92 -14.91
CA VAL A 161 -19.42 15.78 -15.69
C VAL A 161 -20.13 14.91 -16.74
N VAL A 162 -21.44 15.09 -16.84
CA VAL A 162 -22.30 14.53 -17.87
C VAL A 162 -22.91 15.70 -18.62
N ASN A 163 -22.67 15.78 -19.94
CA ASN A 163 -23.16 16.83 -20.82
C ASN A 163 -23.35 16.30 -22.25
N GLU A 164 -23.74 17.18 -23.17
CA GLU A 164 -23.98 16.85 -24.58
C GLU A 164 -22.79 16.15 -25.25
N THR A 165 -21.56 16.60 -24.96
CA THR A 165 -20.34 16.06 -25.57
C THR A 165 -20.08 14.61 -25.15
N VAL A 166 -20.18 14.30 -23.85
CA VAL A 166 -19.96 12.94 -23.33
C VAL A 166 -21.19 12.03 -23.41
N THR A 167 -22.28 12.51 -24.04
CA THR A 167 -23.51 11.75 -24.28
C THR A 167 -23.94 11.71 -25.75
N ASN A 168 -23.09 12.16 -26.68
CA ASN A 168 -23.43 12.27 -28.11
C ASN A 168 -24.75 13.04 -28.36
N ASN A 169 -24.92 14.17 -27.67
CA ASN A 169 -26.10 15.06 -27.72
C ASN A 169 -27.42 14.40 -27.29
N GLN A 170 -27.39 13.28 -26.57
CA GLN A 170 -28.61 12.64 -26.04
C GLN A 170 -29.11 13.32 -24.76
N VAL A 171 -28.24 14.03 -24.05
CA VAL A 171 -28.57 14.79 -22.84
C VAL A 171 -28.18 16.25 -23.05
N SER A 172 -29.17 17.15 -23.06
CA SER A 172 -29.00 18.58 -23.37
C SER A 172 -28.69 19.48 -22.16
N TYR A 173 -28.42 18.87 -21.00
CA TYR A 173 -28.14 19.58 -19.76
C TYR A 173 -26.86 19.02 -19.13
N GLU A 174 -26.15 19.88 -18.41
CA GLU A 174 -24.91 19.53 -17.73
C GLU A 174 -25.16 19.30 -16.24
N TYR A 175 -24.57 18.23 -15.69
CA TYR A 175 -24.57 17.94 -14.25
C TYR A 175 -23.41 17.02 -13.88
N ASP A 176 -23.10 16.93 -12.59
CA ASP A 176 -22.15 15.96 -12.05
C ASP A 176 -22.86 14.65 -11.70
N GLY A 177 -22.55 13.59 -12.44
CA GLY A 177 -23.05 12.25 -12.22
C GLY A 177 -22.22 11.48 -11.21
N VAL A 178 -22.89 10.65 -10.38
CA VAL A 178 -22.21 9.73 -9.46
C VAL A 178 -21.76 8.49 -10.20
N LEU A 179 -20.48 8.15 -10.06
CA LEU A 179 -19.86 6.98 -10.63
C LEU A 179 -19.62 5.93 -9.57
N PHE A 180 -19.98 4.69 -9.88
CA PHE A 180 -19.46 3.52 -9.18
C PHE A 180 -18.25 2.99 -9.97
N SER A 181 -17.09 2.87 -9.30
CA SER A 181 -15.82 2.52 -9.93
C SER A 181 -15.28 1.23 -9.36
N ASN A 182 -14.81 0.32 -10.20
CA ASN A 182 -14.18 -0.93 -9.77
C ASN A 182 -12.95 -1.22 -10.61
N GLY A 183 -11.97 -1.90 -10.03
CA GLY A 183 -10.76 -2.24 -10.77
C GLY A 183 -9.71 -2.97 -9.95
N ILE A 184 -8.49 -2.95 -10.49
CA ILE A 184 -7.29 -3.51 -9.89
C ILE A 184 -6.27 -2.40 -9.63
N GLY A 185 -5.59 -2.47 -8.50
CA GLY A 185 -4.59 -1.49 -8.08
C GLY A 185 -3.29 -2.14 -7.65
N ALA A 186 -2.17 -1.58 -8.11
CA ALA A 186 -0.84 -1.87 -7.59
C ALA A 186 -0.38 -0.66 -6.77
N VAL A 187 -0.02 -0.86 -5.50
CA VAL A 187 0.37 0.22 -4.58
C VAL A 187 1.77 -0.06 -4.06
N LEU A 188 2.61 0.98 -4.01
CA LEU A 188 3.93 0.99 -3.42
C LEU A 188 3.91 1.85 -2.16
N GLY A 189 4.33 1.28 -1.04
CA GLY A 189 4.50 1.95 0.23
C GLY A 189 5.97 2.24 0.49
N VAL A 190 6.32 3.51 0.69
CA VAL A 190 7.63 3.94 1.17
C VAL A 190 7.40 4.73 2.45
N ASN A 191 7.73 4.14 3.59
CA ASN A 191 7.39 4.69 4.91
C ASN A 191 5.87 4.97 5.00
N ASN A 192 5.49 6.20 5.34
CA ASN A 192 4.09 6.61 5.54
C ASN A 192 3.38 7.03 4.24
N LEU A 193 4.04 6.97 3.07
CA LEU A 193 3.49 7.38 1.79
C LEU A 193 3.17 6.14 0.94
N SER A 194 1.93 6.06 0.44
CA SER A 194 1.49 5.00 -0.47
C SER A 194 1.06 5.60 -1.81
N ILE A 195 1.76 5.24 -2.88
CA ILE A 195 1.47 5.67 -4.26
C ILE A 195 1.24 4.43 -5.10
N GLY A 196 0.21 4.45 -5.94
CA GLY A 196 -0.14 3.32 -6.77
C GLY A 196 -0.61 3.69 -8.16
N LEU A 197 -0.73 2.67 -9.00
CA LEU A 197 -1.40 2.73 -10.29
C LEU A 197 -2.67 1.89 -10.21
N ALA A 198 -3.76 2.44 -10.71
CA ALA A 198 -5.06 1.81 -10.76
C ALA A 198 -5.50 1.63 -12.21
N VAL A 199 -6.10 0.49 -12.53
CA VAL A 199 -6.82 0.26 -13.79
C VAL A 199 -8.23 -0.15 -13.42
N GLY A 200 -9.23 0.57 -13.93
CA GLY A 200 -10.61 0.32 -13.56
C GLY A 200 -11.60 0.68 -14.66
N ALA A 201 -12.87 0.52 -14.35
CA ALA A 201 -13.99 0.93 -15.18
C ALA A 201 -15.04 1.67 -14.35
N ASP A 202 -15.63 2.69 -14.96
CA ASP A 202 -16.66 3.53 -14.33
C ASP A 202 -18.06 3.10 -14.78
N PHE A 203 -19.01 3.20 -13.85
CA PHE A 203 -20.42 2.96 -14.06
C PHE A 203 -21.19 4.18 -13.58
N LEU A 204 -21.78 4.93 -14.51
CA LEU A 204 -22.70 6.02 -14.17
C LEU A 204 -23.96 5.40 -13.52
N MET A 205 -24.36 5.95 -12.37
CA MET A 205 -25.41 5.37 -11.51
C MET A 205 -26.81 5.91 -11.76
N ASP A 206 -26.96 6.89 -12.65
CA ASP A 206 -28.25 7.52 -12.96
C ASP A 206 -28.92 6.96 -14.23
N SER A 207 -30.02 7.60 -14.64
CA SER A 207 -30.81 7.24 -15.82
C SER A 207 -30.08 7.45 -17.15
N ASN A 208 -29.06 8.31 -17.21
CA ASN A 208 -28.34 8.67 -18.42
C ASN A 208 -27.15 7.75 -18.73
N ARG A 209 -26.92 6.73 -17.89
CA ARG A 209 -25.82 5.75 -18.02
C ARG A 209 -25.74 5.04 -19.38
N SER A 210 -26.85 4.89 -20.10
CA SER A 210 -26.88 4.26 -21.43
C SER A 210 -26.29 5.17 -22.51
N SER A 211 -26.34 6.48 -22.29
CA SER A 211 -25.89 7.50 -23.24
C SER A 211 -24.45 7.93 -22.99
N TRP A 212 -23.90 7.66 -21.79
CA TRP A 212 -22.56 8.08 -21.41
C TRP A 212 -21.47 7.29 -22.14
N VAL A 213 -20.64 7.99 -22.91
CA VAL A 213 -19.63 7.36 -23.80
C VAL A 213 -18.56 6.55 -23.06
N TYR A 214 -18.30 6.88 -21.79
CA TYR A 214 -17.33 6.20 -20.93
C TYR A 214 -17.92 5.06 -20.10
N GLN A 215 -19.19 4.73 -20.27
CA GLN A 215 -19.84 3.65 -19.54
C GLN A 215 -19.10 2.32 -19.75
N ARG A 216 -18.61 1.73 -18.65
CA ARG A 216 -17.83 0.47 -18.62
C ARG A 216 -16.53 0.53 -19.44
N LYS A 217 -16.02 1.72 -19.76
CA LYS A 217 -14.75 1.86 -20.47
C LYS A 217 -13.59 1.82 -19.48
N PRO A 218 -12.47 1.19 -19.85
CA PRO A 218 -11.31 1.14 -18.99
C PRO A 218 -10.65 2.52 -18.88
N TRP A 219 -10.02 2.76 -17.74
CA TRP A 219 -9.20 3.94 -17.47
C TRP A 219 -7.99 3.55 -16.65
N VAL A 220 -6.95 4.40 -16.67
CA VAL A 220 -5.75 4.26 -15.85
C VAL A 220 -5.65 5.46 -14.92
N GLY A 221 -5.39 5.24 -13.64
CA GLY A 221 -5.32 6.31 -12.65
C GLY A 221 -4.10 6.24 -11.75
N LEU A 222 -3.68 7.39 -11.24
CA LEU A 222 -2.71 7.48 -10.16
C LEU A 222 -3.47 7.41 -8.84
N ALA A 223 -3.13 6.44 -7.99
CA ALA A 223 -3.76 6.23 -6.70
C ALA A 223 -2.85 6.70 -5.57
N PHE A 224 -3.44 7.30 -4.54
CA PHE A 224 -2.78 7.64 -3.29
C PHE A 224 -3.52 6.95 -2.16
N GLY A 225 -2.80 6.13 -1.40
CA GLY A 225 -3.36 5.34 -0.32
C GLY A 225 -3.20 6.02 1.04
N LEU A 226 -4.29 6.07 1.79
CA LEU A 226 -4.28 6.24 3.24
C LEU A 226 -4.51 4.86 3.85
N ASN A 227 -3.54 4.40 4.62
CA ASN A 227 -3.60 3.08 5.23
C ASN A 227 -4.60 3.07 6.39
N LEU A 228 -5.49 2.08 6.44
CA LEU A 228 -6.50 1.95 7.50
C LEU A 228 -6.15 0.91 8.57
N ASN A 229 -5.02 0.20 8.46
CA ASN A 229 -4.68 -0.93 9.31
C ASN A 229 -3.31 -0.86 10.00
#